data_AF-A0A1D8NQC6-F1
#
_entry.id   AF-A0A1D8NQC6-F1
#
_cell.length_a   1.000
_cell.length_b   1.000
_cell.length_c   1.000
_cell.angle_alpha   90.00
_cell.angle_beta   90.00
_cell.angle_gamma   90.00
#
_symmetry.space_group_name_H-M   'P 1'
#
loop_
_entity.id
_entity.type
_entity.pdbx_description
1 polymer ?
#
loop_
_entity_poly.entity_id
_entity_poly.type
_entity_poly.pdbx_seq_one_letter_code
_entity_poly.pdbx_strand_id
1 'polypeptide(L)'
;MSDIKVTLAVEDRAENQDTLSISEIVPRIVAERKSFVDVTEESLLEEIANCVADSADDNVKDEVDEKPDESPFDQHRLKLLENVKAAYNESALALDFVSLLISSVRPTSASTSMSPHLKTHIPVGSLGADRVPAPQVANEPGVGIGWKIESLTNARDRLKTCASRLRTEAAKEKTYWAGVASIAATGEVLFKVRNSDTRGLGIKYGFGDAGSKYRDPGIGVLKRSATGTVDFEPKEEVQKKFVRVTIKSEEGEVTKSVSNVYTRDSKPPTDPTLAAIHETRHALFEEELFFEIAREARLLTSRKVTVADGAVTVDLGEGDMVVIEWVEVPEEPTTTFAPSLANLFVLALRLLLANAHRQQLEKMRTPPAPLQSKGGPNPNPPLPILRPLLAHILHKRLVSRARRSLYLLSTTHSGLSFEITTNNSTDKESSSLGRLMAAPVSNLKIKFSDKGNAKVVIPSPLQSHQSMFDVTMFKGTSQETVTSHTGFHELVELEEWVRWAADRSEPKKSN
;
A
#
# COMPACT_ATOMS: atom_id res chain seq x y z
N MET A 1 35.79 -30.96 -75.88
CA MET A 1 34.51 -30.67 -76.57
C MET A 1 33.39 -31.14 -75.67
N SER A 2 32.73 -30.20 -75.01
CA SER A 2 31.34 -30.30 -74.57
C SER A 2 30.93 -28.89 -74.16
N ASP A 3 30.38 -28.15 -75.12
CA ASP A 3 29.84 -26.81 -74.94
C ASP A 3 28.75 -26.83 -73.87
N ILE A 4 29.01 -26.15 -72.75
CA ILE A 4 27.97 -25.86 -71.75
C ILE A 4 27.22 -24.63 -72.24
N LYS A 5 26.09 -24.86 -72.92
CA LYS A 5 25.10 -23.82 -73.21
C LYS A 5 24.43 -23.43 -71.89
N VAL A 6 24.80 -22.29 -71.33
CA VAL A 6 24.00 -21.60 -70.31
C VAL A 6 22.82 -20.95 -71.04
N THR A 7 21.69 -21.64 -71.07
CA THR A 7 20.41 -21.01 -71.44
C THR A 7 19.89 -20.28 -70.22
N LEU A 8 19.86 -18.94 -70.30
CA LEU A 8 19.07 -18.09 -69.40
C LEU A 8 17.60 -18.39 -69.65
N ALA A 9 17.05 -19.38 -68.97
CA ALA A 9 15.62 -19.47 -68.78
C ALA A 9 15.25 -18.36 -67.79
N VAL A 10 14.45 -17.39 -68.24
CA VAL A 10 13.67 -16.55 -67.33
C VAL A 10 12.59 -17.48 -66.78
N GLU A 11 12.94 -18.22 -65.74
CA GLU A 11 11.96 -18.85 -64.87
C GLU A 11 11.38 -17.70 -64.05
N ASP A 12 10.12 -17.36 -64.30
CA ASP A 12 9.30 -16.61 -63.36
C ASP A 12 9.25 -17.41 -62.06
N ARG A 13 10.26 -17.21 -61.19
CA ARG A 13 10.19 -17.53 -59.77
C ARG A 13 9.19 -16.54 -59.15
N ALA A 14 7.92 -16.77 -59.40
CA ALA A 14 6.93 -16.50 -58.38
C ALA A 14 7.32 -17.39 -57.20
N GLU A 15 8.01 -16.83 -56.22
CA GLU A 15 8.28 -17.49 -54.95
C GLU A 15 6.93 -17.93 -54.38
N ASN A 16 6.63 -19.22 -54.47
CA ASN A 16 5.45 -19.80 -53.84
C ASN A 16 5.58 -19.61 -52.33
N GLN A 17 5.00 -18.52 -51.81
CA GLN A 17 4.97 -18.17 -50.39
C GLN A 17 4.36 -19.30 -49.54
N ASP A 18 3.58 -20.20 -50.16
CA ASP A 18 2.97 -21.39 -49.54
C ASP A 18 3.95 -22.54 -49.25
N THR A 19 5.23 -22.42 -49.62
CA THR A 19 6.25 -23.48 -49.39
C THR A 19 7.31 -23.14 -48.34
N LEU A 20 7.23 -21.96 -47.71
CA LEU A 20 8.16 -21.56 -46.66
C LEU A 20 7.99 -22.47 -45.43
N SER A 21 9.10 -22.94 -44.87
CA SER A 21 9.04 -23.79 -43.68
C SER A 21 8.62 -22.96 -42.46
N ILE A 22 7.89 -23.56 -41.52
CA ILE A 22 7.47 -22.89 -40.28
C ILE A 22 8.68 -22.29 -39.53
N SER A 23 9.85 -22.94 -39.59
CA SER A 23 11.10 -22.44 -39.04
C SER A 23 11.62 -21.13 -39.65
N GLU A 24 11.23 -20.81 -40.88
CA GLU A 24 11.58 -19.57 -41.57
C GLU A 24 10.48 -18.50 -41.42
N ILE A 25 9.22 -18.94 -41.37
CA ILE A 25 8.06 -18.06 -41.19
C ILE A 25 8.04 -17.45 -39.79
N VAL A 26 8.27 -18.25 -38.75
CA VAL A 26 8.24 -17.80 -37.36
C VAL A 26 9.20 -16.63 -37.08
N PRO A 27 10.51 -16.69 -37.41
CA PRO A 27 11.41 -15.56 -37.17
C PRO A 27 11.07 -14.34 -38.02
N ARG A 28 10.49 -14.54 -39.21
CA ARG A 28 10.02 -13.43 -40.05
C ARG A 28 8.83 -12.69 -39.43
N ILE A 29 7.83 -13.42 -38.95
CA ILE A 29 6.68 -12.83 -38.24
C ILE A 29 7.13 -12.15 -36.95
N VAL A 30 8.08 -12.73 -36.21
CA VAL A 30 8.66 -12.07 -35.03
C VAL A 30 9.43 -10.80 -35.40
N ALA A 31 10.14 -10.78 -36.52
CA ALA A 31 10.83 -9.57 -36.98
C ALA A 31 9.86 -8.48 -37.42
N GLU A 32 8.76 -8.84 -38.09
CA GLU A 32 7.75 -7.91 -38.61
C GLU A 32 6.81 -7.39 -37.49
N ARG A 33 6.35 -8.27 -36.58
CA ARG A 33 5.33 -7.95 -35.56
C ARG A 33 5.84 -7.94 -34.12
N LYS A 34 7.13 -8.24 -33.89
CA LYS A 34 7.81 -8.32 -32.58
C LYS A 34 7.31 -9.42 -31.62
N SER A 35 6.00 -9.67 -31.54
CA SER A 35 5.36 -10.61 -30.61
C SER A 35 4.22 -11.37 -31.30
N PHE A 36 4.01 -12.64 -30.93
CA PHE A 36 2.84 -13.42 -31.37
C PHE A 36 1.61 -13.21 -30.48
N VAL A 37 1.79 -12.61 -29.29
CA VAL A 37 0.71 -12.45 -28.31
C VAL A 37 -0.33 -11.45 -28.79
N ASP A 38 0.13 -10.41 -29.50
CA ASP A 38 -0.72 -9.32 -29.98
C ASP A 38 -1.33 -9.61 -31.36
N VAL A 39 -1.00 -10.76 -31.97
CA VAL A 39 -1.51 -11.18 -33.28
C VAL A 39 -2.84 -11.90 -33.09
N THR A 40 -3.95 -11.15 -33.12
CA THR A 40 -5.31 -11.69 -33.14
C THR A 40 -5.86 -11.76 -34.56
N GLU A 41 -6.78 -12.70 -34.80
CA GLU A 41 -7.44 -12.86 -36.10
C GLU A 41 -8.21 -11.59 -36.52
N GLU A 42 -8.83 -10.91 -35.54
CA GLU A 42 -9.57 -9.66 -35.76
C GLU A 42 -8.62 -8.54 -36.24
N SER A 43 -7.44 -8.37 -35.62
CA SER A 43 -6.44 -7.39 -36.05
C SER A 43 -5.90 -7.67 -37.45
N LEU A 44 -5.69 -8.94 -37.80
CA LEU A 44 -5.22 -9.34 -39.13
C LEU A 44 -6.28 -9.08 -40.21
N LEU A 45 -7.55 -9.34 -39.91
CA LEU A 45 -8.65 -9.08 -40.84
C LEU A 45 -8.84 -7.58 -41.08
N GLU A 46 -8.70 -6.75 -40.05
CA GLU A 46 -8.71 -5.29 -40.17
C GLU A 46 -7.52 -4.78 -41.01
N GLU A 47 -6.34 -5.35 -40.83
CA GLU A 47 -5.14 -5.00 -41.61
C GLU A 47 -5.26 -5.40 -43.09
N ILE A 48 -5.78 -6.60 -43.37
CA ILE A 48 -6.05 -7.05 -44.75
C ILE A 48 -7.10 -6.16 -45.41
N ALA A 49 -8.13 -5.74 -44.66
CA ALA A 49 -9.15 -4.83 -45.17
C ALA A 49 -8.57 -3.43 -45.47
N ASN A 50 -7.68 -2.92 -44.62
CA ASN A 50 -7.02 -1.63 -44.83
C ASN A 50 -5.98 -1.67 -45.96
N CYS A 51 -5.24 -2.77 -46.14
CA CYS A 51 -4.28 -2.93 -47.26
C CYS A 51 -4.95 -2.94 -48.64
N VAL A 52 -6.24 -3.29 -48.74
CA VAL A 52 -6.99 -3.22 -50.00
C VAL A 52 -7.47 -1.79 -50.30
N ALA A 53 -7.53 -0.92 -49.29
CA ALA A 53 -7.98 0.46 -49.43
C ALA A 53 -6.83 1.48 -49.60
N ASP A 54 -5.64 1.23 -49.02
CA ASP A 54 -4.55 2.21 -48.97
C ASP A 54 -3.40 1.87 -49.93
N SER A 55 -3.59 2.26 -51.20
CA SER A 55 -2.48 2.57 -52.12
C SER A 55 -2.14 4.06 -52.09
N ALA A 56 -2.15 4.70 -50.92
CA ALA A 56 -1.62 6.04 -50.70
C ALA A 56 -1.54 6.33 -49.20
N ASP A 57 -0.38 6.85 -48.79
CA ASP A 57 -0.09 7.50 -47.50
C ASP A 57 0.37 6.60 -46.35
N ASP A 58 1.69 6.37 -46.31
CA ASP A 58 2.41 5.76 -45.20
C ASP A 58 3.12 6.87 -44.39
N ASN A 59 2.53 7.24 -43.25
CA ASN A 59 3.21 8.02 -42.21
C ASN A 59 2.50 7.84 -40.86
N VAL A 60 2.77 6.71 -40.20
CA VAL A 60 2.54 6.59 -38.76
C VAL A 60 3.89 6.35 -38.08
N LYS A 61 4.33 7.36 -37.34
CA LYS A 61 5.46 7.27 -36.40
C LYS A 61 4.96 6.57 -35.13
N ASP A 62 5.37 5.34 -34.92
CA ASP A 62 5.25 4.70 -33.62
C ASP A 62 6.37 5.19 -32.69
N GLU A 63 5.95 5.84 -31.61
CA GLU A 63 6.76 6.11 -30.44
C GLU A 63 7.11 4.78 -29.77
N VAL A 64 8.37 4.36 -29.93
CA VAL A 64 8.89 3.13 -29.32
C VAL A 64 9.17 3.41 -27.84
N ASP A 65 8.29 2.86 -26.99
CA ASP A 65 8.54 2.69 -25.56
C ASP A 65 9.64 1.62 -25.38
N GLU A 66 10.87 2.08 -25.09
CA GLU A 66 12.05 1.24 -24.88
C GLU A 66 11.90 0.45 -23.56
N LYS A 67 11.42 -0.79 -23.65
CA LYS A 67 11.79 -1.80 -22.65
C LYS A 67 13.30 -2.06 -22.74
N PRO A 68 14.00 -2.29 -21.62
CA PRO A 68 15.44 -2.50 -21.64
C PRO A 68 15.74 -3.89 -22.21
N ASP A 69 16.01 -3.96 -23.51
CA ASP A 69 16.55 -5.16 -24.11
C ASP A 69 17.88 -5.50 -23.42
N GLU A 70 18.00 -6.70 -22.84
CA GLU A 70 19.25 -7.25 -22.30
C GLU A 70 20.23 -7.66 -23.43
N SER A 71 19.77 -7.66 -24.68
CA SER A 71 20.50 -8.07 -25.87
C SER A 71 21.74 -7.25 -26.28
N PRO A 72 21.83 -5.90 -26.08
CA PRO A 72 22.98 -5.14 -26.55
C PRO A 72 24.20 -5.36 -25.65
N PHE A 73 24.03 -5.54 -24.34
CA PHE A 73 25.15 -5.74 -23.42
C PHE A 73 25.87 -7.07 -23.72
N ASP A 74 25.12 -8.14 -23.92
CA ASP A 74 25.70 -9.44 -24.24
C ASP A 74 26.36 -9.44 -25.62
N GLN A 75 25.79 -8.76 -26.60
CA GLN A 75 26.45 -8.55 -27.89
C GLN A 75 27.77 -7.78 -27.76
N HIS A 76 27.80 -6.70 -26.97
CA HIS A 76 29.02 -5.95 -26.70
C HIS A 76 30.06 -6.80 -25.95
N ARG A 77 29.62 -7.62 -25.01
CA ARG A 77 30.46 -8.56 -24.27
C ARG A 77 31.07 -9.61 -25.20
N LEU A 78 30.29 -10.18 -26.12
CA LEU A 78 30.78 -11.15 -27.10
C LEU A 78 31.82 -10.53 -28.04
N LYS A 79 31.55 -9.33 -28.58
CA LYS A 79 32.50 -8.59 -29.42
C LYS A 79 33.81 -8.28 -28.67
N LEU A 80 33.70 -7.91 -27.39
CA LEU A 80 34.89 -7.70 -26.55
C LEU A 80 35.70 -8.99 -26.40
N LEU A 81 35.04 -10.12 -26.13
CA LEU A 81 35.70 -11.42 -25.99
C LEU A 81 36.38 -11.87 -27.29
N GLU A 82 35.77 -11.62 -28.45
CA GLU A 82 36.35 -11.92 -29.76
C GLU A 82 37.65 -11.12 -29.99
N ASN A 83 37.61 -9.81 -29.79
CA ASN A 83 38.77 -8.94 -29.94
C ASN A 83 39.91 -9.33 -28.97
N VAL A 84 39.57 -9.67 -27.72
CA VAL A 84 40.56 -10.12 -26.72
C VAL A 84 41.18 -11.45 -27.13
N LYS A 85 40.39 -12.40 -27.67
CA LYS A 85 40.91 -13.68 -28.17
C LYS A 85 41.84 -13.48 -29.37
N ALA A 86 41.51 -12.61 -30.31
CA ALA A 86 42.37 -12.30 -31.44
C ALA A 86 43.72 -11.73 -30.98
N ALA A 87 43.70 -10.71 -30.12
CA ALA A 87 44.91 -10.12 -29.56
C ALA A 87 45.74 -11.11 -28.73
N TYR A 88 45.07 -12.00 -27.98
CA TYR A 88 45.72 -13.06 -27.23
C TYR A 88 46.43 -14.07 -28.15
N ASN A 89 45.77 -14.50 -29.23
CA ASN A 89 46.34 -15.42 -30.19
C ASN A 89 47.56 -14.83 -30.92
N GLU A 90 47.49 -13.56 -31.34
CA GLU A 90 48.64 -12.86 -31.94
C GLU A 90 49.81 -12.74 -30.97
N SER A 91 49.53 -12.40 -29.71
CA SER A 91 50.54 -12.33 -28.66
C SER A 91 51.17 -13.70 -28.37
N ALA A 92 50.38 -14.77 -28.41
CA ALA A 92 50.85 -16.14 -28.25
C ALA A 92 51.77 -16.57 -29.41
N LEU A 93 51.43 -16.21 -30.65
CA LEU A 93 52.30 -16.44 -31.81
C LEU A 93 53.63 -15.68 -31.70
N ALA A 94 53.59 -14.43 -31.25
CA ALA A 94 54.81 -13.64 -31.01
C ALA A 94 55.69 -14.24 -29.91
N LEU A 95 55.07 -14.71 -28.82
CA LEU A 95 55.74 -15.42 -27.74
C LEU A 95 56.40 -16.70 -28.24
N ASP A 96 55.69 -17.49 -29.05
CA ASP A 96 56.19 -18.71 -29.67
C ASP A 96 57.39 -18.43 -30.59
N PHE A 97 57.32 -17.39 -31.41
CA PHE A 97 58.42 -16.95 -32.28
C PHE A 97 59.68 -16.58 -31.50
N VAL A 98 59.53 -15.71 -30.49
CA VAL A 98 60.66 -15.27 -29.65
C VAL A 98 61.23 -16.44 -28.84
N SER A 99 60.37 -17.33 -28.33
CA SER A 99 60.81 -18.51 -27.59
C SER A 99 61.61 -19.45 -28.49
N LEU A 100 61.16 -19.66 -29.74
CA LEU A 100 61.89 -20.48 -30.70
C LEU A 100 63.25 -19.87 -31.07
N LEU A 101 63.35 -18.54 -31.20
CA LEU A 101 64.62 -17.85 -31.41
C LEU A 101 65.59 -18.04 -30.22
N ILE A 102 65.10 -17.85 -28.98
CA ILE A 102 65.91 -17.99 -27.76
C ILE A 102 66.32 -19.44 -27.50
N SER A 103 65.54 -20.41 -27.98
CA SER A 103 65.81 -21.84 -27.77
C SER A 103 67.16 -22.30 -28.34
N SER A 104 67.75 -21.56 -29.28
CA SER A 104 69.11 -21.79 -29.80
C SER A 104 70.21 -21.58 -28.75
N VAL A 105 70.01 -20.67 -27.80
CA VAL A 105 71.00 -20.31 -26.76
C VAL A 105 70.57 -20.81 -25.38
N ARG A 106 69.26 -20.83 -25.09
CA ARG A 106 68.68 -21.21 -23.79
C ARG A 106 67.48 -22.16 -23.98
N PRO A 107 67.72 -23.44 -24.28
CA PRO A 107 66.66 -24.39 -24.64
C PRO A 107 65.72 -24.72 -23.48
N THR A 108 66.21 -24.75 -22.23
CA THR A 108 65.41 -25.06 -21.04
C THR A 108 64.36 -23.98 -20.74
N SER A 109 64.75 -22.70 -20.76
CA SER A 109 63.82 -21.60 -20.51
C SER A 109 62.84 -21.37 -21.67
N ALA A 110 63.31 -21.51 -22.91
CA ALA A 110 62.46 -21.34 -24.09
C ALA A 110 61.43 -22.47 -24.25
N SER A 111 61.78 -23.73 -23.93
CA SER A 111 60.83 -24.84 -24.06
C SER A 111 59.63 -24.72 -23.11
N THR A 112 59.72 -23.91 -22.04
CA THR A 112 58.61 -23.70 -21.10
C THR A 112 57.60 -22.69 -21.61
N SER A 113 58.04 -21.69 -22.38
CA SER A 113 57.18 -20.63 -22.93
C SER A 113 56.62 -20.95 -24.33
N MET A 114 57.17 -21.95 -25.02
CA MET A 114 56.66 -22.44 -26.30
C MET A 114 55.36 -23.22 -26.13
N SER A 115 54.44 -23.05 -27.08
CA SER A 115 53.24 -23.86 -27.17
C SER A 115 53.56 -25.34 -27.42
N PRO A 116 52.78 -26.28 -26.86
CA PRO A 116 52.98 -27.71 -27.09
C PRO A 116 52.91 -28.10 -28.57
N HIS A 117 52.04 -27.44 -29.34
CA HIS A 117 51.88 -27.66 -30.78
C HIS A 117 53.16 -27.31 -31.54
N LEU A 118 53.79 -26.18 -31.23
CA LEU A 118 55.05 -25.79 -31.86
C LEU A 118 56.17 -26.77 -31.53
N LYS A 119 56.26 -27.21 -30.26
CA LYS A 119 57.30 -28.13 -29.78
C LYS A 119 57.27 -29.50 -30.47
N THR A 120 56.09 -29.98 -30.88
CA THR A 120 55.96 -31.26 -31.60
C THR A 120 56.34 -31.17 -33.07
N HIS A 121 56.17 -30.00 -33.69
CA HIS A 121 56.34 -29.82 -35.14
C HIS A 121 57.71 -29.26 -35.53
N ILE A 122 58.38 -28.49 -34.66
CA ILE A 122 59.64 -27.81 -34.99
C ILE A 122 60.69 -28.08 -33.91
N PRO A 123 61.92 -28.50 -34.28
CA PRO A 123 62.99 -28.68 -33.32
C PRO A 123 63.46 -27.36 -32.73
N VAL A 124 63.94 -27.41 -31.48
CA VAL A 124 64.50 -26.25 -30.80
C VAL A 124 65.72 -25.72 -31.56
N GLY A 125 65.87 -24.39 -31.59
CA GLY A 125 66.98 -23.70 -32.26
C GLY A 125 66.83 -23.52 -33.77
N SER A 126 65.64 -23.70 -34.34
CA SER A 126 65.43 -23.61 -35.79
C SER A 126 65.52 -22.19 -36.38
N LEU A 127 65.51 -21.13 -35.55
CA LEU A 127 65.68 -19.74 -35.99
C LEU A 127 67.04 -19.20 -35.57
N GLY A 128 67.68 -18.46 -36.49
CA GLY A 128 68.87 -17.65 -36.24
C GLY A 128 68.57 -16.16 -36.38
N ALA A 129 69.34 -15.33 -35.68
CA ALA A 129 69.34 -13.89 -35.86
C ALA A 129 70.67 -13.46 -36.49
N ASP A 130 70.61 -12.75 -37.61
CA ASP A 130 71.78 -12.22 -38.30
C ASP A 130 71.69 -10.71 -38.49
N ARG A 131 72.84 -10.05 -38.56
CA ARG A 131 72.95 -8.60 -38.69
C ARG A 131 72.81 -8.19 -40.15
N VAL A 132 71.57 -7.97 -40.58
CA VAL A 132 71.26 -7.42 -41.90
C VAL A 132 71.17 -5.89 -41.82
N PRO A 133 71.67 -5.12 -42.80
CA PRO A 133 71.44 -3.68 -42.86
C PRO A 133 69.93 -3.39 -42.92
N ALA A 134 69.48 -2.38 -42.17
CA ALA A 134 68.06 -2.04 -42.12
C ALA A 134 67.54 -1.73 -43.54
N PRO A 135 66.41 -2.31 -43.95
CA PRO A 135 65.82 -1.98 -45.25
C PRO A 135 65.50 -0.48 -45.27
N GLN A 136 65.85 0.20 -46.38
CA GLN A 136 65.47 1.60 -46.62
C GLN A 136 63.97 1.68 -46.95
N VAL A 137 63.12 1.31 -45.99
CA VAL A 137 61.70 1.57 -46.08
C VAL A 137 61.55 3.08 -45.86
N ALA A 138 60.87 3.76 -46.77
CA ALA A 138 60.47 5.15 -46.61
C ALA A 138 59.41 5.25 -45.50
N ASN A 139 59.83 5.00 -44.25
CA ASN A 139 59.01 5.23 -43.07
C ASN A 139 58.94 6.75 -42.90
N GLU A 140 57.84 7.34 -43.31
CA GLU A 140 57.56 8.75 -43.05
C GLU A 140 57.29 8.93 -41.55
N PRO A 141 58.22 9.49 -40.76
CA PRO A 141 58.03 9.67 -39.32
C PRO A 141 56.82 10.57 -39.00
N GLY A 142 56.37 11.36 -39.98
CA GLY A 142 55.17 12.17 -39.91
C GLY A 142 53.88 11.36 -39.70
N VAL A 143 53.79 10.13 -40.24
CA VAL A 143 52.57 9.29 -40.11
C VAL A 143 52.38 8.85 -38.65
N GLY A 144 53.45 8.40 -37.98
CA GLY A 144 53.37 8.01 -36.57
C GLY A 144 53.03 9.17 -35.63
N ILE A 145 53.56 10.36 -35.93
CA ILE A 145 53.20 11.59 -35.22
C ILE A 145 51.73 11.95 -35.48
N GLY A 146 51.26 11.83 -36.73
CA GLY A 146 49.88 12.05 -37.13
C GLY A 146 48.91 11.16 -36.37
N TRP A 147 49.13 9.84 -36.33
CA TRP A 147 48.31 8.89 -35.58
C TRP A 147 48.25 9.23 -34.08
N LYS A 148 49.37 9.69 -33.50
CA LYS A 148 49.40 10.11 -32.09
C LYS A 148 48.58 11.38 -31.86
N ILE A 149 48.69 12.38 -32.73
CA ILE A 149 47.91 13.62 -32.63
C ILE A 149 46.42 13.33 -32.81
N GLU A 150 46.06 12.48 -33.77
CA GLU A 150 44.68 12.03 -34.00
C GLU A 150 44.13 11.30 -32.77
N SER A 151 44.89 10.36 -32.20
CA SER A 151 44.52 9.66 -30.97
C SER A 151 44.28 10.61 -29.79
N LEU A 152 45.15 11.61 -29.61
CA LEU A 152 45.00 12.63 -28.57
C LEU A 152 43.77 13.51 -28.81
N THR A 153 43.48 13.85 -30.07
CA THR A 153 42.30 14.62 -30.46
C THR A 153 41.02 13.83 -30.18
N ASN A 154 40.99 12.55 -30.56
CA ASN A 154 39.90 11.63 -30.27
C ASN A 154 39.67 11.45 -28.76
N ALA A 155 40.74 11.32 -27.97
CA ALA A 155 40.66 11.23 -26.52
C ALA A 155 40.09 12.52 -25.90
N ARG A 156 40.56 13.69 -26.35
CA ARG A 156 40.05 14.99 -25.93
C ARG A 156 38.55 15.10 -26.19
N ASP A 157 38.10 14.72 -27.38
CA ASP A 157 36.70 14.87 -27.77
C ASP A 157 35.79 13.88 -27.03
N ARG A 158 36.25 12.64 -26.79
CA ARG A 158 35.56 11.69 -25.90
C ARG A 158 35.44 12.22 -24.48
N LEU A 159 36.51 12.76 -23.91
CA LEU A 159 36.47 13.35 -22.56
C LEU A 159 35.53 14.55 -22.48
N LYS A 160 35.47 15.39 -23.52
CA LYS A 160 34.50 16.49 -23.60
C LYS A 160 33.06 15.98 -23.64
N THR A 161 32.78 14.94 -24.42
CA THR A 161 31.44 14.33 -24.47
C THR A 161 31.07 13.63 -23.15
N CYS A 162 32.01 12.96 -22.49
CA CYS A 162 31.78 12.41 -21.16
C CYS A 162 31.50 13.54 -20.14
N ALA A 163 32.26 14.63 -20.20
CA ALA A 163 32.04 15.78 -19.33
C ALA A 163 30.68 16.46 -19.56
N SER A 164 30.22 16.58 -20.81
CA SER A 164 28.89 17.14 -21.10
C SER A 164 27.78 16.23 -20.57
N ARG A 165 27.89 14.90 -20.77
CA ARG A 165 26.95 13.91 -20.20
C ARG A 165 26.91 13.93 -18.66
N LEU A 166 28.07 14.02 -18.01
CA LEU A 166 28.15 14.13 -16.56
C LEU A 166 27.53 15.44 -16.04
N ARG A 167 27.66 16.54 -16.78
CA ARG A 167 26.98 17.80 -16.44
C ARG A 167 25.46 17.69 -16.55
N THR A 168 24.94 17.02 -17.57
CA THR A 168 23.48 16.82 -17.69
C THR A 168 22.95 15.95 -16.55
N GLU A 169 23.68 14.89 -16.19
CA GLU A 169 23.31 14.04 -15.05
C GLU A 169 23.41 14.79 -13.70
N ALA A 170 24.43 15.63 -13.51
CA ALA A 170 24.54 16.47 -12.32
C ALA A 170 23.41 17.52 -12.23
N ALA A 171 22.92 18.03 -13.37
CA ALA A 171 21.77 18.93 -13.39
C ALA A 171 20.47 18.22 -12.96
N LYS A 172 20.23 16.99 -13.45
CA LYS A 172 19.11 16.14 -13.01
C LYS A 172 19.22 15.78 -11.53
N GLU A 173 20.44 15.55 -11.05
CA GLU A 173 20.68 15.26 -9.64
C GLU A 173 20.37 16.49 -8.76
N LYS A 174 20.73 17.68 -9.23
CA LYS A 174 20.39 18.93 -8.54
C LYS A 174 18.88 19.14 -8.43
N THR A 175 18.11 18.85 -9.47
CA THR A 175 16.64 18.94 -9.42
C THR A 175 16.04 17.90 -8.48
N TYR A 176 16.58 16.68 -8.49
CA TYR A 176 16.15 15.62 -7.57
C TYR A 176 16.37 16.02 -6.11
N TRP A 177 17.58 16.46 -5.74
CA TRP A 177 17.87 16.90 -4.36
C TRP A 177 17.09 18.14 -3.94
N ALA A 178 16.76 19.04 -4.88
CA ALA A 178 15.89 20.17 -4.59
C ALA A 178 14.47 19.70 -4.22
N GLY A 179 13.93 18.70 -4.92
CA GLY A 179 12.64 18.09 -4.57
C GLY A 179 12.69 17.30 -3.25
N VAL A 180 13.77 16.55 -2.99
CA VAL A 180 13.94 15.87 -1.69
C VAL A 180 14.03 16.89 -0.55
N ALA A 181 14.67 18.04 -0.78
CA ALA A 181 14.75 19.11 0.20
C ALA A 181 13.39 19.77 0.47
N SER A 182 12.53 19.93 -0.55
CA SER A 182 11.16 20.44 -0.35
C SER A 182 10.34 19.48 0.50
N ILE A 183 10.45 18.16 0.24
CA ILE A 183 9.80 17.12 1.04
C ILE A 183 10.33 17.13 2.48
N ALA A 184 11.65 17.19 2.67
CA ALA A 184 12.25 17.25 4.00
C ALA A 184 11.78 18.49 4.80
N ALA A 185 11.59 19.63 4.13
CA ALA A 185 11.10 20.86 4.76
C ALA A 185 9.66 20.75 5.28
N THR A 186 8.86 19.83 4.75
CA THR A 186 7.50 19.56 5.25
C THR A 186 7.45 18.73 6.53
N GLY A 187 8.59 18.17 6.98
CA GLY A 187 8.68 17.37 8.20
C GLY A 187 8.48 15.86 7.99
N GLU A 188 8.51 15.40 6.74
CA GLU A 188 8.43 13.98 6.41
C GLU A 188 9.68 13.21 6.86
N VAL A 189 9.49 11.98 7.35
CA VAL A 189 10.60 11.16 7.87
C VAL A 189 11.31 10.47 6.71
N LEU A 190 12.52 10.94 6.42
CA LEU A 190 13.42 10.37 5.43
C LEU A 190 14.41 9.41 6.08
N PHE A 191 14.62 8.25 5.47
CA PHE A 191 15.62 7.28 5.90
C PHE A 191 16.30 6.60 4.72
N LYS A 192 17.45 5.99 4.96
CA LYS A 192 18.21 5.30 3.91
C LYS A 192 17.65 3.89 3.71
N VAL A 193 17.25 3.57 2.48
CA VAL A 193 16.83 2.22 2.10
C VAL A 193 18.01 1.49 1.46
N ARG A 194 18.24 0.26 1.92
CA ARG A 194 19.23 -0.66 1.36
C ARG A 194 18.50 -1.90 0.88
N ASN A 195 17.91 -1.83 -0.31
CA ASN A 195 17.44 -3.01 -1.00
C ASN A 195 18.60 -3.58 -1.85
N SER A 196 18.54 -4.87 -2.18
CA SER A 196 19.62 -5.57 -2.92
C SER A 196 19.95 -4.89 -4.24
N ASP A 197 18.95 -4.28 -4.87
CA ASP A 197 19.04 -3.68 -6.20
C ASP A 197 19.06 -2.15 -6.19
N THR A 198 18.42 -1.50 -5.21
CA THR A 198 18.32 -0.04 -5.14
C THR A 198 18.86 0.53 -3.83
N ARG A 199 19.86 1.42 -3.96
CA ARG A 199 20.27 2.33 -2.90
C ARG A 199 19.49 3.63 -3.10
N GLY A 200 18.62 3.96 -2.15
CA GLY A 200 17.75 5.13 -2.28
C GLY A 200 17.34 5.71 -0.95
N LEU A 201 16.57 6.80 -1.02
CA LEU A 201 15.89 7.39 0.13
C LEU A 201 14.49 6.80 0.22
N GLY A 202 14.11 6.41 1.43
CA GLY A 202 12.76 6.01 1.78
C GLY A 202 12.05 7.10 2.56
N ILE A 203 10.74 7.19 2.38
CA ILE A 203 9.83 7.97 3.20
C ILE A 203 9.00 6.99 4.02
N LYS A 204 8.82 7.31 5.30
CA LYS A 204 7.85 6.63 6.16
C LYS A 204 6.54 7.42 6.16
N TYR A 205 5.52 6.89 5.51
CA TYR A 205 4.17 7.47 5.51
C TYR A 205 3.21 6.79 6.49
N GLY A 206 3.55 5.60 7.00
CA GLY A 206 2.73 4.83 7.94
C GLY A 206 2.77 5.29 9.40
N PHE A 207 1.84 4.76 10.19
CA PHE A 207 1.54 5.21 11.57
C PHE A 207 2.23 4.37 12.66
N GLY A 208 3.27 3.62 12.33
CA GLY A 208 3.98 2.78 13.31
C GLY A 208 4.52 3.57 14.51
N ASP A 209 4.97 4.80 14.28
CA ASP A 209 5.47 5.68 15.37
C ASP A 209 4.35 6.25 16.25
N ALA A 210 3.12 6.28 15.74
CA ALA A 210 1.93 6.68 16.49
C ALA A 210 1.35 5.53 17.33
N GLY A 211 1.91 4.32 17.23
CA GLY A 211 1.46 3.13 17.96
C GLY A 211 0.61 2.17 17.12
N SER A 212 0.47 2.38 15.80
CA SER A 212 -0.15 1.38 14.91
C SER A 212 0.67 0.08 14.90
N LYS A 213 -0.04 -1.05 14.89
CA LYS A 213 0.53 -2.41 14.70
C LYS A 213 0.02 -3.04 13.41
N TYR A 214 -0.44 -2.23 12.46
CA TYR A 214 -0.91 -2.71 11.18
C TYR A 214 0.21 -3.46 10.43
N ARG A 215 -0.19 -4.38 9.54
CA ARG A 215 0.74 -5.26 8.83
C ARG A 215 1.71 -4.47 7.94
N ASP A 216 1.22 -3.47 7.21
CA ASP A 216 2.07 -2.62 6.37
C ASP A 216 2.74 -1.52 7.24
N PRO A 217 4.09 -1.48 7.30
CA PRO A 217 4.81 -0.41 7.97
C PRO A 217 4.67 0.97 7.30
N GLY A 218 4.12 1.05 6.08
CA GLY A 218 3.89 2.28 5.33
C GLY A 218 5.19 2.94 4.91
N ILE A 219 5.99 2.22 4.12
CA ILE A 219 7.29 2.65 3.60
C ILE A 219 7.20 2.83 2.09
N GLY A 220 7.62 3.99 1.59
CA GLY A 220 7.80 4.24 0.16
C GLY A 220 9.24 4.64 -0.17
N VAL A 221 9.64 4.48 -1.42
CA VAL A 221 10.97 4.84 -1.93
C VAL A 221 10.84 6.03 -2.87
N LEU A 222 11.76 6.98 -2.74
CA LEU A 222 11.92 8.10 -3.65
C LEU A 222 12.87 7.70 -4.77
N LYS A 223 12.35 7.60 -5.98
CA LYS A 223 13.13 7.36 -7.19
C LYS A 223 13.35 8.65 -7.96
N ARG A 224 14.41 8.67 -8.75
CA ARG A 224 14.71 9.75 -9.67
C ARG A 224 14.10 9.41 -11.03
N SER A 225 13.26 10.29 -11.54
CA SER A 225 12.71 10.17 -12.89
C SER A 225 13.78 10.42 -13.97
N ALA A 226 13.49 10.06 -15.22
CA ALA A 226 14.39 10.32 -16.36
C ALA A 226 14.67 11.83 -16.55
N THR A 227 13.70 12.67 -16.20
CA THR A 227 13.75 14.14 -16.23
C THR A 227 14.51 14.75 -15.05
N GLY A 228 14.83 13.96 -14.01
CA GLY A 228 15.42 14.45 -12.76
C GLY A 228 14.41 14.95 -11.72
N THR A 229 13.10 14.76 -11.94
CA THR A 229 12.08 14.95 -10.90
C THR A 229 12.13 13.82 -9.88
N VAL A 230 11.56 14.07 -8.71
CA VAL A 230 11.37 13.06 -7.67
C VAL A 230 10.08 12.31 -7.98
N ASP A 231 10.13 10.98 -8.02
CA ASP A 231 8.95 10.13 -8.14
C ASP A 231 8.81 9.30 -6.85
N PHE A 232 7.59 9.17 -6.35
CA PHE A 232 7.30 8.43 -5.12
C PHE A 232 6.63 7.11 -5.47
N GLU A 233 7.24 6.00 -5.03
CA GLU A 233 6.70 4.67 -5.19
C GLU A 233 6.51 4.00 -3.82
N PRO A 234 5.27 3.67 -3.41
CA PRO A 234 5.05 2.86 -2.21
C PRO A 234 5.59 1.44 -2.42
N LYS A 235 6.04 0.79 -1.33
CA LYS A 235 6.59 -0.58 -1.41
C LYS A 235 5.52 -1.62 -1.76
N GLU A 236 4.31 -1.43 -1.25
CA GLU A 236 3.14 -2.24 -1.58
C GLU A 236 2.17 -1.39 -2.40
N GLU A 237 1.46 -2.00 -3.34
CA GLU A 237 0.44 -1.30 -4.12
C GLU A 237 -0.72 -0.88 -3.21
N VAL A 238 -0.78 0.42 -2.93
CA VAL A 238 -1.82 0.98 -2.07
C VAL A 238 -3.10 1.16 -2.86
N GLN A 239 -4.14 0.40 -2.51
CA GLN A 239 -5.47 0.57 -3.11
C GLN A 239 -6.11 1.86 -2.61
N LYS A 240 -6.52 2.73 -3.54
CA LYS A 240 -7.23 3.97 -3.22
C LYS A 240 -8.69 3.67 -2.85
N LYS A 241 -8.88 3.15 -1.65
CA LYS A 241 -10.19 2.79 -1.07
C LYS A 241 -10.41 3.53 0.24
N PHE A 242 -11.66 3.77 0.57
CA PHE A 242 -12.06 4.50 1.77
C PHE A 242 -13.20 3.79 2.50
N VAL A 243 -13.35 4.08 3.79
CA VAL A 243 -14.45 3.56 4.59
C VAL A 243 -15.70 4.39 4.35
N ARG A 244 -16.73 3.75 3.80
CA ARG A 244 -18.07 4.30 3.60
C ARG A 244 -19.01 3.75 4.65
N VAL A 245 -19.83 4.61 5.23
CA VAL A 245 -20.91 4.21 6.14
C VAL A 245 -22.25 4.60 5.54
N THR A 246 -23.14 3.63 5.47
CA THR A 246 -24.49 3.75 4.92
C THR A 246 -25.50 3.32 5.97
N ILE A 247 -26.50 4.16 6.22
CA ILE A 247 -27.59 3.84 7.16
C ILE A 247 -28.82 3.48 6.33
N LYS A 248 -29.28 2.22 6.46
CA LYS A 248 -30.43 1.65 5.74
C LYS A 248 -31.59 1.41 6.71
N SER A 249 -32.82 1.52 6.21
CA SER A 249 -34.04 1.12 6.94
C SER A 249 -34.46 -0.31 6.55
N GLU A 250 -35.20 -1.01 7.42
CA GLU A 250 -35.62 -2.43 7.29
C GLU A 250 -36.39 -2.76 6.01
N GLU A 251 -37.00 -1.77 5.35
CA GLU A 251 -37.64 -1.94 4.03
C GLU A 251 -36.65 -2.04 2.86
N GLY A 252 -35.35 -2.22 3.13
CA GLY A 252 -34.34 -2.67 2.15
C GLY A 252 -33.91 -1.65 1.09
N GLU A 253 -34.72 -0.63 0.81
CA GLU A 253 -34.54 0.20 -0.40
C GLU A 253 -34.24 1.68 -0.09
N VAL A 254 -34.62 2.20 1.08
CA VAL A 254 -34.43 3.63 1.40
C VAL A 254 -33.13 3.84 2.18
N THR A 255 -32.12 4.33 1.49
CA THR A 255 -30.87 4.80 2.12
C THR A 255 -31.15 6.12 2.84
N LYS A 256 -31.17 6.09 4.18
CA LYS A 256 -31.43 7.28 5.02
C LYS A 256 -30.27 8.26 4.96
N SER A 257 -29.04 7.77 4.88
CA SER A 257 -27.83 8.58 4.86
C SER A 257 -26.63 7.78 4.34
N VAL A 258 -25.88 8.38 3.43
CA VAL A 258 -24.55 7.91 3.03
C VAL A 258 -23.53 8.89 3.57
N SER A 259 -22.40 8.38 4.02
CA SER A 259 -21.26 9.21 4.35
C SER A 259 -20.62 9.74 3.05
N ASN A 260 -20.68 11.05 2.80
CA ASN A 260 -19.91 11.70 1.74
C ASN A 260 -18.53 11.96 2.30
N VAL A 261 -17.56 11.11 1.96
CA VAL A 261 -16.25 11.18 2.58
C VAL A 261 -15.16 11.29 1.54
N TYR A 262 -15.29 12.32 0.73
CA TYR A 262 -14.16 12.92 0.03
C TYR A 262 -14.19 14.44 0.19
N THR A 263 -14.35 14.94 1.41
CA THR A 263 -14.01 16.34 1.72
C THR A 263 -12.48 16.46 1.73
N ARG A 264 -11.89 16.63 0.53
CA ARG A 264 -10.57 17.25 0.38
C ARG A 264 -10.71 18.72 0.80
N ASP A 265 -10.84 18.98 2.10
CA ASP A 265 -10.87 20.35 2.63
C ASP A 265 -9.47 21.00 2.59
N SER A 266 -8.40 20.21 2.40
CA SER A 266 -7.07 20.72 2.09
C SER A 266 -6.89 20.82 0.57
N LYS A 267 -6.55 22.02 0.09
CA LYS A 267 -5.93 22.16 -1.23
C LYS A 267 -4.80 21.13 -1.33
N PRO A 268 -4.74 20.31 -2.39
CA PRO A 268 -3.61 19.40 -2.56
C PRO A 268 -2.33 20.24 -2.50
N PRO A 269 -1.26 19.72 -1.87
CA PRO A 269 0.00 20.44 -1.82
C PRO A 269 0.45 20.79 -3.24
N THR A 270 1.13 21.93 -3.39
CA THR A 270 1.61 22.42 -4.69
C THR A 270 2.50 21.40 -5.39
N ASP A 271 3.25 20.59 -4.62
CA ASP A 271 4.11 19.55 -5.15
C ASP A 271 3.31 18.24 -5.38
N PRO A 272 3.33 17.67 -6.60
CA PRO A 272 2.58 16.46 -6.93
C PRO A 272 3.05 15.23 -6.16
N THR A 273 4.34 15.16 -5.82
CA THR A 273 4.94 14.08 -5.03
C THR A 273 4.42 14.07 -3.60
N LEU A 274 4.36 15.25 -2.96
CA LEU A 274 3.74 15.40 -1.65
C LEU A 274 2.27 15.03 -1.69
N ALA A 275 1.54 15.40 -2.76
CA ALA A 275 0.15 15.01 -2.90
C ALA A 275 -0.01 13.48 -2.95
N ALA A 276 0.87 12.78 -3.67
CA ALA A 276 0.90 11.32 -3.73
C ALA A 276 1.24 10.68 -2.36
N ILE A 277 2.18 11.26 -1.61
CA ILE A 277 2.54 10.80 -0.25
C ILE A 277 1.34 10.95 0.70
N HIS A 278 0.64 12.09 0.65
CA HIS A 278 -0.54 12.31 1.48
C HIS A 278 -1.68 11.37 1.10
N GLU A 279 -1.91 11.16 -0.20
CA GLU A 279 -2.94 10.25 -0.68
C GLU A 279 -2.69 8.80 -0.25
N THR A 280 -1.46 8.32 -0.39
CA THR A 280 -1.07 6.97 0.06
C THR A 280 -1.15 6.82 1.58
N ARG A 281 -0.78 7.87 2.34
CA ARG A 281 -0.99 7.91 3.79
C ARG A 281 -2.46 7.79 4.17
N HIS A 282 -3.35 8.53 3.48
CA HIS A 282 -4.79 8.47 3.74
C HIS A 282 -5.38 7.12 3.40
N ALA A 283 -4.99 6.53 2.27
CA ALA A 283 -5.43 5.20 1.89
C ALA A 283 -4.99 4.12 2.90
N LEU A 284 -3.73 4.17 3.37
CA LEU A 284 -3.24 3.27 4.42
C LEU A 284 -4.02 3.43 5.73
N PHE A 285 -4.36 4.66 6.12
CA PHE A 285 -5.16 4.92 7.32
C PHE A 285 -6.56 4.32 7.21
N GLU A 286 -7.21 4.43 6.04
CA GLU A 286 -8.54 3.87 5.80
C GLU A 286 -8.53 2.34 5.73
N GLU A 287 -7.47 1.76 5.16
CA GLU A 287 -7.26 0.31 5.15
C GLU A 287 -7.10 -0.23 6.58
N GLU A 288 -6.26 0.40 7.40
CA GLU A 288 -6.09 0.04 8.81
C GLU A 288 -7.42 0.19 9.59
N LEU A 289 -8.17 1.27 9.34
CA LEU A 289 -9.46 1.50 9.97
C LEU A 289 -10.44 0.37 9.68
N PHE A 290 -10.61 0.00 8.42
CA PHE A 290 -11.51 -1.10 8.05
C PHE A 290 -11.05 -2.44 8.64
N PHE A 291 -9.74 -2.71 8.61
CA PHE A 291 -9.18 -3.93 9.16
C PHE A 291 -9.47 -4.08 10.66
N GLU A 292 -9.24 -3.03 11.45
CA GLU A 292 -9.49 -3.08 12.90
C GLU A 292 -10.98 -3.12 13.23
N ILE A 293 -11.85 -2.44 12.46
CA ILE A 293 -13.31 -2.54 12.60
C ILE A 293 -13.76 -3.99 12.32
N ALA A 294 -13.32 -4.59 11.22
CA ALA A 294 -13.68 -5.97 10.87
C ALA A 294 -13.19 -6.97 11.92
N ARG A 295 -11.98 -6.74 12.45
CA ARG A 295 -11.39 -7.57 13.52
C ARG A 295 -12.18 -7.46 14.83
N GLU A 296 -12.62 -6.27 15.22
CA GLU A 296 -13.47 -6.08 16.39
C GLU A 296 -14.88 -6.64 16.19
N ALA A 297 -15.47 -6.46 15.00
CA ALA A 297 -16.81 -6.91 14.64
C ALA A 297 -16.97 -8.44 14.81
N ARG A 298 -15.92 -9.22 14.49
CA ARG A 298 -15.90 -10.68 14.73
C ARG A 298 -16.07 -11.07 16.21
N LEU A 299 -15.70 -10.20 17.15
CA LEU A 299 -15.93 -10.45 18.58
C LEU A 299 -17.33 -10.00 19.04
N LEU A 300 -18.04 -9.23 18.21
CA LEU A 300 -19.34 -8.64 18.55
C LEU A 300 -20.51 -9.37 17.90
N THR A 301 -20.31 -10.58 17.37
CA THR A 301 -21.37 -11.40 16.75
C THR A 301 -22.56 -11.66 17.67
N SER A 302 -22.33 -11.79 18.98
CA SER A 302 -23.38 -11.93 19.99
C SER A 302 -24.31 -10.71 20.10
N ARG A 303 -23.93 -9.57 19.51
CA ARG A 303 -24.64 -8.28 19.59
C ARG A 303 -25.19 -7.85 18.24
N LYS A 304 -25.53 -8.83 17.38
CA LYS A 304 -26.06 -8.63 16.03
C LYS A 304 -25.16 -7.79 15.11
N VAL A 305 -23.85 -7.88 15.32
CA VAL A 305 -22.86 -7.37 14.38
C VAL A 305 -22.44 -8.54 13.49
N THR A 306 -22.68 -8.42 12.20
CA THR A 306 -22.32 -9.43 11.21
C THR A 306 -21.28 -8.88 10.25
N VAL A 307 -20.34 -9.74 9.86
CA VAL A 307 -19.33 -9.43 8.84
C VAL A 307 -19.61 -10.35 7.67
N ALA A 308 -20.08 -9.80 6.55
CA ALA A 308 -20.42 -10.54 5.35
C ALA A 308 -19.95 -9.75 4.12
N ASP A 309 -19.43 -10.45 3.10
CA ASP A 309 -19.06 -9.90 1.78
C ASP A 309 -18.19 -8.64 1.81
N GLY A 310 -17.23 -8.55 2.75
CA GLY A 310 -16.38 -7.37 2.86
C GLY A 310 -17.09 -6.13 3.40
N ALA A 311 -18.25 -6.30 4.03
CA ALA A 311 -19.00 -5.27 4.73
C ALA A 311 -19.25 -5.67 6.20
N VAL A 312 -19.27 -4.68 7.09
CA VAL A 312 -19.68 -4.86 8.49
C VAL A 312 -21.07 -4.26 8.66
N THR A 313 -22.04 -5.11 8.95
CA THR A 313 -23.42 -4.73 9.19
C THR A 313 -23.73 -4.78 10.68
N VAL A 314 -24.31 -3.69 11.19
CA VAL A 314 -24.72 -3.55 12.58
C VAL A 314 -26.23 -3.32 12.57
N ASP A 315 -26.98 -4.27 13.14
CA ASP A 315 -28.40 -4.07 13.45
C ASP A 315 -28.52 -3.22 14.72
N LEU A 316 -29.06 -2.00 14.60
CA LEU A 316 -29.28 -1.13 15.74
C LEU A 316 -30.62 -1.43 16.45
N GLY A 317 -31.54 -2.19 15.82
CA GLY A 317 -32.93 -2.39 16.25
C GLY A 317 -33.89 -1.31 15.73
N GLU A 318 -35.21 -1.53 15.87
CA GLU A 318 -36.28 -0.66 15.33
C GLU A 318 -36.19 -0.43 13.80
N GLY A 319 -35.57 -1.38 13.09
CA GLY A 319 -35.43 -1.35 11.64
C GLY A 319 -34.33 -0.46 11.07
N ASP A 320 -33.38 0.02 11.87
CA ASP A 320 -32.20 0.71 11.37
C ASP A 320 -30.99 -0.23 11.30
N MET A 321 -30.35 -0.30 10.12
CA MET A 321 -29.10 -1.03 9.91
C MET A 321 -27.98 -0.08 9.49
N VAL A 322 -26.80 -0.22 10.08
CA VAL A 322 -25.59 0.49 9.67
C VAL A 322 -24.70 -0.48 8.90
N VAL A 323 -24.36 -0.11 7.67
CA VAL A 323 -23.48 -0.88 6.79
C VAL A 323 -22.18 -0.10 6.63
N ILE A 324 -21.05 -0.73 6.95
CA ILE A 324 -19.70 -0.18 6.83
C ILE A 324 -18.98 -0.95 5.74
N GLU A 325 -18.56 -0.27 4.68
CA GLU A 325 -17.96 -0.86 3.47
C GLU A 325 -16.60 -0.21 3.18
N TRP A 326 -15.71 -0.97 2.54
CA TRP A 326 -14.43 -0.48 2.03
C TRP A 326 -14.54 -0.33 0.50
N VAL A 327 -14.74 0.90 0.04
CA VAL A 327 -15.16 1.21 -1.34
C VAL A 327 -14.09 2.02 -2.06
N GLU A 328 -13.94 1.82 -3.37
CA GLU A 328 -13.03 2.60 -4.23
C GLU A 328 -13.52 4.05 -4.36
N VAL A 329 -12.58 4.99 -4.44
CA VAL A 329 -12.87 6.42 -4.60
C VAL A 329 -13.70 6.61 -5.88
N PRO A 330 -14.96 7.09 -5.79
CA PRO A 330 -15.72 7.45 -6.99
C PRO A 330 -15.09 8.70 -7.64
N GLU A 331 -15.04 8.73 -8.97
CA GLU A 331 -14.46 9.84 -9.73
C GLU A 331 -15.22 11.16 -9.54
N GLU A 332 -16.51 11.11 -9.18
CA GLU A 332 -17.34 12.28 -8.91
C GLU A 332 -17.63 12.45 -7.40
N PRO A 333 -17.25 13.58 -6.78
CA PRO A 333 -17.61 13.86 -5.39
C PRO A 333 -19.09 14.23 -5.29
N THR A 334 -19.91 13.39 -4.68
CA THR A 334 -21.29 13.73 -4.33
C THR A 334 -21.30 14.81 -3.24
N THR A 335 -21.47 16.07 -3.65
CA THR A 335 -21.48 17.26 -2.79
C THR A 335 -22.85 17.45 -2.14
N THR A 336 -23.25 16.55 -1.25
CA THR A 336 -24.35 16.84 -0.33
C THR A 336 -23.78 17.25 1.03
N PHE A 337 -23.73 18.56 1.27
CA PHE A 337 -23.11 19.23 2.42
C PHE A 337 -23.94 19.17 3.72
N ALA A 338 -25.04 18.42 3.76
CA ALA A 338 -25.77 18.23 5.01
C ALA A 338 -24.94 17.31 5.95
N PRO A 339 -24.77 17.66 7.24
CA PRO A 339 -24.15 16.76 8.20
C PRO A 339 -25.07 15.55 8.41
N SER A 340 -24.86 14.51 7.60
CA SER A 340 -25.56 13.24 7.75
C SER A 340 -25.05 12.55 9.02
N LEU A 341 -25.93 11.80 9.70
CA LEU A 341 -25.52 10.98 10.85
C LEU A 341 -24.36 10.05 10.44
N ALA A 342 -24.39 9.56 9.20
CA ALA A 342 -23.32 8.75 8.61
C ALA A 342 -21.96 9.47 8.58
N ASN A 343 -21.90 10.76 8.22
CA ASN A 343 -20.66 11.55 8.25
C ASN A 343 -20.09 11.66 9.68
N LEU A 344 -20.95 11.92 10.67
CA LEU A 344 -20.53 11.95 12.08
C LEU A 344 -20.06 10.58 12.56
N PHE A 345 -20.69 9.50 12.10
CA PHE A 345 -20.30 8.14 12.43
C PHE A 345 -18.91 7.81 11.89
N VAL A 346 -18.62 8.12 10.62
CA VAL A 346 -17.27 7.93 10.04
C VAL A 346 -16.23 8.78 10.77
N LEU A 347 -16.53 10.07 11.01
CA LEU A 347 -15.60 10.95 11.73
C LEU A 347 -15.29 10.40 13.12
N ALA A 348 -16.30 9.88 13.83
CA ALA A 348 -16.12 9.29 15.14
C ALA A 348 -15.24 8.02 15.07
N LEU A 349 -15.44 7.15 14.08
CA LEU A 349 -14.59 5.96 13.88
C LEU A 349 -13.12 6.34 13.65
N ARG A 350 -12.85 7.35 12.81
CA ARG A 350 -11.49 7.85 12.55
C ARG A 350 -10.84 8.42 13.81
N LEU A 351 -11.58 9.22 14.57
CA LEU A 351 -11.09 9.79 15.83
C LEU A 351 -10.82 8.71 16.88
N LEU A 352 -11.64 7.67 16.93
CA LEU A 352 -11.46 6.53 17.83
C LEU A 352 -10.22 5.72 17.47
N LEU A 353 -9.94 5.51 16.18
CA LEU A 353 -8.68 4.87 15.74
C LEU A 353 -7.46 5.70 16.16
N ALA A 354 -7.46 7.01 15.91
CA ALA A 354 -6.36 7.89 16.32
C ALA A 354 -6.15 7.89 17.85
N ASN A 355 -7.24 7.85 18.62
CA ASN A 355 -7.16 7.72 20.07
C ASN A 355 -6.63 6.34 20.50
N ALA A 356 -7.02 5.28 19.80
CA ALA A 356 -6.52 3.92 20.05
C ALA A 356 -5.01 3.80 19.77
N HIS A 357 -4.51 4.43 18.70
CA HIS A 357 -3.08 4.58 18.41
C HIS A 357 -2.37 5.27 19.56
N ARG A 358 -2.88 6.42 20.01
CA ARG A 358 -2.32 7.15 21.15
C ARG A 358 -2.25 6.29 22.42
N GLN A 359 -3.33 5.59 22.77
CA GLN A 359 -3.33 4.70 23.93
C GLN A 359 -2.31 3.56 23.80
N GLN A 360 -2.13 3.05 22.58
CA GLN A 360 -1.14 2.01 22.32
C GLN A 360 0.29 2.54 22.44
N LEU A 361 0.54 3.76 21.96
CA LEU A 361 1.81 4.45 22.15
C LEU A 361 2.10 4.70 23.64
N GLU A 362 1.11 5.12 24.42
CA GLU A 362 1.23 5.28 25.87
C GLU A 362 1.58 3.93 26.53
N LYS A 363 0.92 2.83 26.14
CA LYS A 363 1.26 1.47 26.60
C LYS A 363 2.67 1.03 26.21
N MET A 364 3.13 1.40 25.01
CA MET A 364 4.50 1.10 24.56
C MET A 364 5.55 1.90 25.34
N ARG A 365 5.20 3.10 25.84
CA ARG A 365 6.07 3.94 26.67
C ARG A 365 6.13 3.45 28.11
N THR A 366 5.07 2.83 28.61
CA THR A 366 5.08 2.21 29.95
C THR A 366 5.96 0.95 29.94
N PRO A 367 6.77 0.72 30.99
CA PRO A 367 7.61 -0.46 31.05
C PRO A 367 6.76 -1.74 31.00
N PRO A 368 7.23 -2.80 30.30
CA PRO A 368 6.48 -4.03 30.18
C PRO A 368 6.23 -4.65 31.55
N ALA A 369 5.02 -5.21 31.73
CA ALA A 369 4.69 -5.94 32.95
C ALA A 369 5.67 -7.12 33.13
N PRO A 370 6.06 -7.45 34.39
CA PRO A 370 7.00 -8.52 34.66
C PRO A 370 6.50 -9.86 34.09
N LEU A 371 7.44 -10.64 33.53
CA LEU A 371 7.22 -11.93 32.86
C LEU A 371 6.50 -12.98 33.73
N GLN A 372 6.41 -12.76 35.05
CA GLN A 372 5.80 -13.68 36.01
C GLN A 372 4.29 -13.49 36.19
N SER A 373 3.64 -12.57 35.45
CA SER A 373 2.17 -12.45 35.52
C SER A 373 1.50 -13.68 34.85
N LYS A 374 1.09 -14.63 35.68
CA LYS A 374 0.27 -15.78 35.28
C LYS A 374 -1.05 -15.24 34.72
N GLY A 375 -1.23 -15.31 33.40
CA GLY A 375 -2.42 -14.79 32.71
C GLY A 375 -2.19 -13.49 31.96
N GLY A 376 -1.01 -13.31 31.35
CA GLY A 376 -0.76 -12.18 30.46
C GLY A 376 -1.90 -11.99 29.44
N PRO A 377 -2.50 -10.79 29.35
CA PRO A 377 -3.55 -10.51 28.38
C PRO A 377 -3.05 -10.84 26.97
N ASN A 378 -3.95 -11.32 26.11
CA ASN A 378 -3.69 -11.65 24.70
C ASN A 378 -2.76 -10.58 24.09
N PRO A 379 -1.60 -10.95 23.49
CA PRO A 379 -0.54 -10.00 23.13
C PRO A 379 -1.01 -8.85 22.23
N ASN A 380 -2.12 -9.04 21.50
CA ASN A 380 -2.78 -7.99 20.73
C ASN A 380 -4.31 -8.12 20.84
N PRO A 381 -4.99 -7.51 21.82
CA PRO A 381 -6.43 -7.38 21.77
C PRO A 381 -6.84 -6.48 20.59
N PRO A 382 -7.99 -6.70 19.94
CA PRO A 382 -8.47 -5.76 18.92
C PRO A 382 -8.75 -4.40 19.54
N LEU A 383 -8.55 -3.35 18.76
CA LEU A 383 -8.78 -1.99 19.21
C LEU A 383 -10.30 -1.75 19.41
N PRO A 384 -10.74 -1.17 20.54
CA PRO A 384 -12.15 -0.88 20.77
C PRO A 384 -12.56 0.39 20.00
N ILE A 385 -12.95 0.23 18.73
CA ILE A 385 -13.35 1.32 17.83
C ILE A 385 -14.88 1.37 17.71
N LEU A 386 -15.51 0.23 17.43
CA LEU A 386 -16.95 0.10 17.23
C LEU A 386 -17.70 0.03 18.56
N ARG A 387 -17.17 -0.68 19.57
CA ARG A 387 -17.84 -0.89 20.86
C ARG A 387 -18.19 0.41 21.61
N PRO A 388 -17.32 1.43 21.73
CA PRO A 388 -17.69 2.67 22.41
C PRO A 388 -18.88 3.38 21.73
N LEU A 389 -18.96 3.37 20.40
CA LEU A 389 -20.08 3.96 19.66
C LEU A 389 -21.37 3.17 19.87
N LEU A 390 -21.31 1.85 19.71
CA LEU A 390 -22.47 0.98 19.93
C LEU A 390 -22.97 1.08 21.37
N ALA A 391 -22.08 1.21 22.35
CA ALA A 391 -22.45 1.37 23.76
C ALA A 391 -23.35 2.59 23.94
N HIS A 392 -22.97 3.72 23.36
CA HIS A 392 -23.73 4.96 23.45
C HIS A 392 -25.05 4.90 22.68
N ILE A 393 -25.06 4.32 21.49
CA ILE A 393 -26.28 4.21 20.67
C ILE A 393 -27.30 3.28 21.33
N LEU A 394 -26.87 2.10 21.75
CA LEU A 394 -27.73 1.12 22.42
C LEU A 394 -28.21 1.65 23.78
N HIS A 395 -27.33 2.30 24.56
CA HIS A 395 -27.71 2.91 25.82
C HIS A 395 -28.76 4.01 25.65
N LYS A 396 -28.58 4.91 24.69
CA LYS A 396 -29.57 5.96 24.40
C LYS A 396 -30.92 5.35 24.04
N ARG A 397 -30.94 4.27 23.26
CA ARG A 397 -32.16 3.54 22.89
C ARG A 397 -32.82 2.88 24.10
N LEU A 398 -32.06 2.18 24.94
CA LEU A 398 -32.56 1.57 26.18
C LEU A 398 -33.19 2.61 27.11
N VAL A 399 -32.51 3.75 27.30
CA VAL A 399 -33.02 4.87 28.11
C VAL A 399 -34.28 5.47 27.50
N SER A 400 -34.34 5.64 26.17
CA SER A 400 -35.54 6.11 25.48
C SER A 400 -36.71 5.14 25.63
N ARG A 401 -36.46 3.83 25.53
CA ARG A 401 -37.49 2.80 25.71
C ARG A 401 -38.01 2.77 27.15
N ALA A 402 -37.11 2.79 28.13
CA ALA A 402 -37.46 2.87 29.55
C ALA A 402 -38.21 4.16 29.88
N ARG A 403 -37.83 5.29 29.27
CA ARG A 403 -38.54 6.57 29.43
C ARG A 403 -39.97 6.48 28.89
N ARG A 404 -40.17 5.87 27.72
CA ARG A 404 -41.51 5.69 27.12
C ARG A 404 -42.38 4.78 27.99
N SER A 405 -41.86 3.66 28.47
CA SER A 405 -42.63 2.75 29.33
C SER A 405 -42.97 3.37 30.68
N LEU A 406 -42.01 4.04 31.34
CA LEU A 406 -42.27 4.77 32.59
C LEU A 406 -43.27 5.91 32.41
N TYR A 407 -43.25 6.59 31.26
CA TYR A 407 -44.26 7.60 30.93
C TYR A 407 -45.66 6.98 30.84
N LEU A 408 -45.81 5.83 30.15
CA LEU A 408 -47.08 5.10 30.08
C LEU A 408 -47.56 4.59 31.45
N LEU A 409 -46.64 4.22 32.34
CA LEU A 409 -46.98 3.83 33.71
C LEU A 409 -47.40 5.04 34.58
N SER A 410 -46.79 6.21 34.36
CA SER A 410 -47.16 7.43 35.08
C SER A 410 -48.55 7.96 34.69
N THR A 411 -49.03 7.67 33.48
CA THR A 411 -50.39 8.04 33.07
C THR A 411 -51.45 7.07 33.60
N THR A 412 -51.09 5.81 33.84
CA THR A 412 -51.99 4.78 34.40
C THR A 412 -52.11 4.86 35.93
N HIS A 413 -51.04 5.24 36.63
CA HIS A 413 -51.02 5.35 38.09
C HIS A 413 -50.84 6.80 38.55
N SER A 414 -51.87 7.38 39.17
CA SER A 414 -51.78 8.71 39.78
C SER A 414 -50.84 8.68 40.99
N GLY A 415 -49.76 9.47 40.95
CA GLY A 415 -48.79 9.61 42.05
C GLY A 415 -47.35 9.18 41.74
N LEU A 416 -47.06 8.76 40.50
CA LEU A 416 -45.71 8.49 40.01
C LEU A 416 -45.10 9.72 39.35
N SER A 417 -43.96 10.20 39.84
CA SER A 417 -43.13 11.18 39.14
C SER A 417 -41.72 10.63 38.95
N PHE A 418 -41.15 10.79 37.76
CA PHE A 418 -39.80 10.31 37.47
C PHE A 418 -38.94 11.44 36.89
N GLU A 419 -37.68 11.44 37.27
CA GLU A 419 -36.66 12.36 36.79
C GLU A 419 -35.49 11.54 36.23
N ILE A 420 -35.16 11.76 34.97
CA ILE A 420 -34.07 11.06 34.29
C ILE A 420 -32.85 11.97 34.30
N THR A 421 -31.86 11.60 35.10
CA THR A 421 -30.54 12.24 35.09
C THR A 421 -29.58 11.37 34.30
N THR A 422 -29.28 11.77 33.08
CA THR A 422 -28.21 11.15 32.29
C THR A 422 -26.87 11.63 32.86
N ASN A 423 -26.35 10.89 33.83
CA ASN A 423 -25.04 11.15 34.39
C ASN A 423 -24.00 10.55 33.47
N ASN A 424 -23.52 11.31 32.50
CA ASN A 424 -22.20 11.05 31.92
C ASN A 424 -21.14 11.40 33.00
N SER A 425 -21.09 10.68 34.12
CA SER A 425 -20.00 10.77 35.11
C SER A 425 -18.80 10.03 34.52
N THR A 426 -17.59 10.57 34.43
CA THR A 426 -16.86 11.28 35.49
C THR A 426 -16.00 12.43 34.95
N ASP A 427 -15.80 13.43 35.81
CA ASP A 427 -14.82 14.52 35.76
C ASP A 427 -14.98 15.64 34.72
N LYS A 428 -14.97 16.86 35.26
CA LYS A 428 -14.81 18.12 34.53
C LYS A 428 -13.47 18.20 33.75
N GLU A 429 -12.62 17.17 33.86
CA GLU A 429 -11.26 17.10 33.29
C GLU A 429 -11.09 16.07 32.16
N SER A 430 -12.07 15.20 31.89
CA SER A 430 -11.96 14.24 30.79
C SER A 430 -12.19 14.95 29.44
N SER A 431 -11.25 14.83 28.50
CA SER A 431 -11.43 15.26 27.11
C SER A 431 -12.73 14.70 26.52
N SER A 432 -13.31 15.39 25.53
CA SER A 432 -14.55 14.95 24.85
C SER A 432 -14.49 13.51 24.33
N LEU A 433 -13.30 13.07 23.89
CA LEU A 433 -13.03 11.68 23.49
C LEU A 433 -12.97 10.71 24.68
N GLY A 434 -12.44 11.13 25.82
CA GLY A 434 -12.45 10.35 27.06
C GLY A 434 -13.88 9.99 27.50
N ARG A 435 -14.84 10.90 27.29
CA ARG A 435 -16.27 10.65 27.55
C ARG A 435 -16.86 9.59 26.62
N LEU A 436 -16.47 9.59 25.34
CA LEU A 436 -16.94 8.60 24.38
C LEU A 436 -16.39 7.20 24.68
N MET A 437 -15.19 7.12 25.25
CA MET A 437 -14.57 5.85 25.64
C MET A 437 -15.14 5.29 26.96
N ALA A 438 -15.65 6.14 27.84
CA ALA A 438 -16.31 5.71 29.06
C ALA A 438 -17.63 5.01 28.72
N ALA A 439 -17.93 3.92 29.42
CA ALA A 439 -19.22 3.26 29.30
C ALA A 439 -20.32 4.22 29.82
N PRO A 440 -21.35 4.55 29.02
CA PRO A 440 -22.39 5.47 29.45
C PRO A 440 -23.24 4.82 30.55
N VAL A 441 -23.62 5.62 31.55
CA VAL A 441 -24.49 5.21 32.65
C VAL A 441 -25.58 6.26 32.82
N SER A 442 -26.84 5.84 32.97
CA SER A 442 -27.96 6.75 33.23
C SER A 442 -28.59 6.44 34.57
N ASN A 443 -28.92 7.47 35.34
CA ASN A 443 -29.59 7.34 36.63
C ASN A 443 -31.02 7.86 36.50
N LEU A 444 -32.00 6.98 36.71
CA LEU A 444 -33.42 7.32 36.81
C LEU A 444 -33.77 7.42 38.30
N LYS A 445 -34.41 8.53 38.70
CA LYS A 445 -35.02 8.67 40.01
C LYS A 445 -36.53 8.58 39.85
N ILE A 446 -37.15 7.62 40.52
CA ILE A 446 -38.60 7.42 40.53
C ILE A 446 -39.09 7.78 41.93
N LYS A 447 -40.02 8.73 42.03
CA LYS A 447 -40.67 9.15 43.28
C LYS A 447 -42.09 8.62 43.30
N PHE A 448 -42.45 7.97 44.39
CA PHE A 448 -43.82 7.50 44.66
C PHE A 448 -44.43 8.44 45.71
N SER A 449 -45.63 8.97 45.44
CA SER A 449 -46.27 10.07 46.19
C SER A 449 -46.20 9.96 47.71
N ASP A 450 -46.33 8.76 48.28
CA ASP A 450 -46.29 8.53 49.74
C ASP A 450 -45.41 7.34 50.19
N LYS A 451 -44.68 6.70 49.26
CA LYS A 451 -44.14 5.33 49.48
C LYS A 451 -42.61 5.19 49.37
N GLY A 452 -41.90 6.29 49.12
CA GLY A 452 -40.43 6.33 49.03
C GLY A 452 -39.90 6.67 47.64
N ASN A 453 -38.58 6.59 47.49
CA ASN A 453 -37.86 6.91 46.25
C ASN A 453 -37.10 5.67 45.75
N ALA A 454 -37.11 5.43 44.45
CA ALA A 454 -36.27 4.42 43.81
C ALA A 454 -35.23 5.06 42.88
N LYS A 455 -34.02 4.53 42.87
CA LYS A 455 -32.96 4.87 41.93
C LYS A 455 -32.72 3.66 41.04
N VAL A 456 -32.96 3.82 39.74
CA VAL A 456 -32.63 2.83 38.72
C VAL A 456 -31.39 3.29 37.98
N VAL A 457 -30.32 2.52 38.07
CA VAL A 457 -29.09 2.72 37.30
C VAL A 457 -29.18 1.86 36.05
N ILE A 458 -29.10 2.48 34.88
CA ILE A 458 -28.98 1.79 33.60
C ILE A 458 -27.50 1.79 33.23
N PRO A 459 -26.77 0.66 33.40
CA PRO A 459 -25.41 0.53 32.92
C PRO A 459 -25.36 0.35 31.40
N SER A 460 -24.15 0.47 30.83
CA SER A 460 -23.95 0.22 29.41
C SER A 460 -24.21 -1.26 29.07
N PRO A 461 -24.98 -1.57 28.03
CA PRO A 461 -25.33 -2.95 27.66
C PRO A 461 -24.14 -3.78 27.15
N LEU A 462 -22.96 -3.15 26.99
CA LEU A 462 -21.77 -3.79 26.43
C LEU A 462 -20.81 -4.36 27.48
N GLN A 463 -21.11 -4.25 28.78
CA GLN A 463 -20.37 -4.94 29.84
C GLN A 463 -21.03 -6.29 30.12
N SER A 464 -20.30 -7.40 29.92
CA SER A 464 -20.81 -8.73 30.26
C SER A 464 -20.98 -8.84 31.79
N HIS A 465 -22.03 -9.55 32.22
CA HIS A 465 -22.36 -9.86 33.62
C HIS A 465 -23.02 -8.75 34.46
N GLN A 466 -23.52 -7.66 33.86
CA GLN A 466 -24.34 -6.67 34.57
C GLN A 466 -25.82 -6.76 34.16
N SER A 467 -26.71 -6.51 35.11
CA SER A 467 -28.15 -6.34 34.87
C SER A 467 -28.40 -5.10 34.01
N MET A 468 -29.36 -5.15 33.08
CA MET A 468 -29.70 -3.99 32.24
C MET A 468 -30.31 -2.83 33.04
N PHE A 469 -30.95 -3.15 34.17
CA PHE A 469 -31.49 -2.19 35.12
C PHE A 469 -31.10 -2.61 36.53
N ASP A 470 -30.31 -1.81 37.22
CA ASP A 470 -30.00 -2.01 38.63
C ASP A 470 -30.88 -1.08 39.48
N VAL A 471 -31.77 -1.66 40.28
CA VAL A 471 -32.79 -0.93 41.03
C VAL A 471 -32.48 -0.95 42.51
N THR A 472 -32.44 0.24 43.12
CA THR A 472 -32.30 0.44 44.56
C THR A 472 -33.50 1.24 45.06
N MET A 473 -34.26 0.67 46.00
CA MET A 473 -35.39 1.35 46.65
C MET A 473 -34.97 1.88 48.01
N PHE A 474 -35.39 3.10 48.33
CA PHE A 474 -35.11 3.77 49.60
C PHE A 474 -36.40 4.02 50.37
N LYS A 475 -36.38 3.81 51.69
CA LYS A 475 -37.51 4.14 52.57
C LYS A 475 -37.52 5.63 52.90
N GLY A 476 -38.59 6.33 52.53
CA GLY A 476 -38.76 7.76 52.81
C GLY A 476 -38.00 8.69 51.85
N THR A 477 -37.92 9.97 52.21
CA THR A 477 -37.30 11.04 51.40
C THR A 477 -35.77 11.09 51.51
N SER A 478 -35.19 10.58 52.61
CA SER A 478 -33.74 10.47 52.80
C SER A 478 -33.20 9.18 52.18
N GLN A 479 -32.17 9.28 51.34
CA GLN A 479 -31.53 8.15 50.62
C GLN A 479 -30.72 7.20 51.54
N GLU A 480 -31.02 7.13 52.83
CA GLU A 480 -30.15 6.50 53.83
C GLU A 480 -30.52 5.05 54.16
N THR A 481 -31.77 4.62 53.94
CA THR A 481 -32.20 3.24 54.25
C THR A 481 -32.66 2.51 52.98
N VAL A 482 -31.85 1.56 52.50
CA VAL A 482 -32.15 0.72 51.35
C VAL A 482 -33.13 -0.39 51.76
N THR A 483 -34.28 -0.45 51.11
CA THR A 483 -35.31 -1.48 51.36
C THR A 483 -35.17 -2.71 50.46
N SER A 484 -34.65 -2.53 49.25
CA SER A 484 -34.39 -3.61 48.30
C SER A 484 -33.38 -3.18 47.25
N HIS A 485 -32.54 -4.14 46.83
CA HIS A 485 -31.61 -4.01 45.71
C HIS A 485 -31.81 -5.22 44.79
N THR A 486 -32.16 -4.97 43.53
CA THR A 486 -32.48 -6.01 42.54
C THR A 486 -32.03 -5.58 41.16
N GLY A 487 -31.39 -6.49 40.42
CA GLY A 487 -31.03 -6.31 39.02
C GLY A 487 -32.02 -6.99 38.08
N PHE A 488 -32.48 -6.28 37.06
CA PHE A 488 -33.37 -6.79 36.01
C PHE A 488 -32.64 -6.85 34.67
N HIS A 489 -32.95 -7.87 33.88
CA HIS A 489 -32.40 -8.05 32.55
C HIS A 489 -33.38 -7.58 31.49
N GLU A 490 -34.69 -7.69 31.71
CA GLU A 490 -35.68 -7.25 30.73
C GLU A 490 -36.41 -5.99 31.18
N LEU A 491 -36.90 -5.22 30.21
CA LEU A 491 -37.71 -4.04 30.50
C LEU A 491 -39.05 -4.43 31.15
N VAL A 492 -39.60 -5.59 30.78
CA VAL A 492 -40.88 -6.08 31.32
C VAL A 492 -40.77 -6.32 32.83
N GLU A 493 -39.68 -6.91 33.28
CA GLU A 493 -39.40 -7.12 34.71
C GLU A 493 -39.34 -5.79 35.48
N LEU A 494 -38.72 -4.77 34.88
CA LEU A 494 -38.71 -3.42 35.46
C LEU A 494 -40.12 -2.84 35.56
N GLU A 495 -40.95 -3.00 34.51
CA GLU A 495 -42.33 -2.52 34.52
C GLU A 495 -43.18 -3.22 35.59
N GLU A 496 -43.07 -4.54 35.70
CA GLU A 496 -43.75 -5.33 36.73
C GLU A 496 -43.30 -4.95 38.13
N TRP A 497 -41.99 -4.73 38.32
CA TRP A 497 -41.46 -4.27 39.59
C TRP A 497 -41.98 -2.87 39.95
N VAL A 498 -42.04 -1.95 38.99
CA VAL A 498 -42.60 -0.60 39.22
C VAL A 498 -44.10 -0.68 39.56
N ARG A 499 -44.88 -1.53 38.88
CA ARG A 499 -46.29 -1.79 39.21
C ARG A 499 -46.43 -2.34 40.62
N TRP A 500 -45.65 -3.37 40.96
CA TRP A 500 -45.63 -3.95 42.32
C TRP A 500 -45.27 -2.90 43.38
N ALA A 501 -44.26 -2.07 43.13
CA ALA A 501 -43.83 -1.02 44.05
C ALA A 501 -44.90 0.08 44.20
N ALA A 502 -45.64 0.40 43.14
CA ALA A 502 -46.76 1.33 43.17
C ALA A 502 -47.96 0.75 43.95
N ASP A 503 -48.26 -0.53 43.75
CA ASP A 503 -49.41 -1.22 44.35
C ASP A 503 -49.18 -1.68 45.80
N ARG A 504 -47.91 -1.74 46.24
CA ARG A 504 -47.55 -2.12 47.61
C ARG A 504 -48.28 -1.22 48.61
N SER A 505 -49.29 -1.76 49.29
CA SER A 505 -49.95 -1.14 50.43
C SER A 505 -49.11 -1.45 51.67
N GLU A 506 -48.73 -0.43 52.45
CA GLU A 506 -48.25 -0.70 53.80
C GLU A 506 -49.41 -1.33 54.59
N PRO A 507 -49.18 -2.42 55.36
CA PRO A 507 -50.14 -2.78 56.38
C PRO A 507 -50.23 -1.59 57.33
N LYS A 508 -51.42 -0.96 57.41
CA LYS A 508 -51.73 0.04 58.43
C LYS A 508 -51.27 -0.55 59.76
N LYS A 509 -50.30 0.10 60.41
CA LYS A 509 -50.00 -0.17 61.82
C LYS A 509 -51.30 0.09 62.57
N SER A 510 -52.01 -0.99 62.94
CA SER A 510 -53.05 -0.93 63.96
C SER A 510 -52.34 -0.59 65.26
N ASN A 511 -52.51 0.65 65.71
CA ASN A 511 -52.24 1.02 67.10
C ASN A 511 -53.24 0.33 68.02
#